data_AF-A0A1W2GHQ0-F1
#
_entry.id   AF-A0A1W2GHQ0-F1
#
_cell.length_a   1.000
_cell.length_b   1.000
_cell.length_c   1.000
_cell.angle_alpha   90.00
_cell.angle_beta   90.00
_cell.angle_gamma   90.00
#
_symmetry.space_group_name_H-M   'P 1'
#
loop_
_entity.id
_entity.type
_entity.pdbx_description
1 polymer ?
#
loop_
_entity_poly.entity_id
_entity_poly.type
_entity_poly.pdbx_seq_one_letter_code
_entity_poly.pdbx_strand_id
1 'polypeptide(L)'
;MTNQSDFAKLLVKTVFSFMTCDGHISPKEIAFLKQLAKEKVDLSGVDIDAELKLLIELINLKGLDFFDDYFKKLNNATLTEEQEMLLLESAIQTITADDKVKREEINFLKILRTALKSPDQKILEKFPKIGKNFIHKDAFTDIYIKELYSNYFKENKLPMFDLSQVKDISDSVDFGTGS
;
A
#
# COMPACT_ATOMS: atom_id res chain seq x y z
N MET A 1 -15.11 -5.94 14.55
CA MET A 1 -14.63 -4.73 13.83
C MET A 1 -13.24 -4.43 14.34
N THR A 2 -12.28 -4.21 13.44
CA THR A 2 -10.93 -3.79 13.79
C THR A 2 -10.99 -2.45 14.53
N ASN A 3 -10.27 -2.30 15.65
CA ASN A 3 -10.25 -1.03 16.37
C ASN A 3 -9.43 0.03 15.61
N GLN A 4 -9.56 1.30 16.00
CA GLN A 4 -8.96 2.42 15.26
C GLN A 4 -7.43 2.34 15.17
N SER A 5 -6.76 1.92 16.25
CA SER A 5 -5.29 1.81 16.29
C SER A 5 -4.77 0.67 15.40
N ASP A 6 -5.46 -0.48 15.40
CA ASP A 6 -5.12 -1.62 14.56
C ASP A 6 -5.35 -1.32 13.08
N PHE A 7 -6.43 -0.58 12.76
CA PHE A 7 -6.68 -0.11 11.39
C PHE A 7 -5.60 0.89 10.94
N ALA A 8 -5.21 1.83 11.81
CA ALA A 8 -4.17 2.81 11.51
C ALA A 8 -2.84 2.14 11.15
N LYS A 9 -2.43 1.12 11.93
CA LYS A 9 -1.23 0.31 11.64
C LYS A 9 -1.38 -0.47 10.34
N LEU A 10 -2.55 -1.03 10.07
CA LEU A 10 -2.82 -1.73 8.82
C LEU A 10 -2.71 -0.78 7.62
N LEU A 11 -3.25 0.44 7.71
CA LEU A 11 -3.15 1.47 6.67
C LEU A 11 -1.71 1.87 6.38
N VAL A 12 -0.92 2.14 7.42
CA VAL A 12 0.51 2.44 7.28
C VAL A 12 1.23 1.28 6.61
N LYS A 13 0.96 0.03 7.03
CA LYS A 13 1.55 -1.16 6.42
C LYS A 13 1.12 -1.35 4.97
N THR A 14 -0.12 -1.00 4.62
CA THR A 14 -0.61 -1.02 3.23
C THR A 14 0.20 -0.07 2.39
N VAL A 15 0.27 1.22 2.75
CA VAL A 15 1.03 2.22 2.00
C VAL A 15 2.49 1.79 1.86
N PHE A 16 3.15 1.44 2.96
CA PHE A 16 4.54 0.96 2.94
C PHE A 16 4.75 -0.25 2.02
N SER A 17 3.78 -1.16 1.94
CA SER A 17 3.89 -2.32 1.05
C SER A 17 3.88 -1.90 -0.42
N PHE A 18 3.09 -0.89 -0.80
CA PHE A 18 3.08 -0.36 -2.17
C PHE A 18 4.37 0.41 -2.49
N MET A 19 4.92 1.16 -1.53
CA MET A 19 6.20 1.87 -1.66
C MET A 19 7.42 0.97 -1.87
N THR A 20 7.27 -0.34 -1.62
CA THR A 20 8.38 -1.30 -1.64
C THR A 20 8.15 -2.41 -2.65
N CYS A 21 6.95 -2.53 -3.22
CA CYS A 21 6.56 -3.65 -4.06
C CYS A 21 7.29 -3.69 -5.42
N ASP A 22 7.86 -2.56 -5.85
CA ASP A 22 8.67 -2.40 -7.05
C ASP A 22 10.18 -2.34 -6.75
N GLY A 23 10.57 -2.47 -5.48
CA GLY A 23 11.94 -2.38 -5.01
C GLY A 23 12.49 -0.95 -4.85
N HIS A 24 11.67 0.11 -4.89
CA HIS A 24 12.16 1.47 -4.75
C HIS A 24 11.26 2.34 -3.87
N ILE A 25 11.82 2.85 -2.78
CA ILE A 25 11.18 3.89 -1.97
C ILE A 25 11.62 5.27 -2.47
N SER A 26 10.68 6.08 -2.91
CA SER A 26 10.90 7.48 -3.28
C SER A 26 10.59 8.45 -2.12
N PRO A 27 11.20 9.65 -2.10
CA PRO A 27 10.85 10.69 -1.13
C PRO A 27 9.38 11.15 -1.23
N LYS A 28 8.80 11.17 -2.43
CA LYS A 28 7.40 11.60 -2.62
C LYS A 28 6.42 10.69 -1.90
N GLU A 29 6.68 9.38 -1.91
CA GLU A 29 5.81 8.41 -1.25
C GLU A 29 5.91 8.47 0.28
N ILE A 30 7.12 8.66 0.83
CA ILE A 30 7.28 8.86 2.27
C ILE A 30 6.58 10.16 2.70
N ALA A 31 6.71 11.23 1.90
CA ALA A 31 6.03 12.50 2.17
C ALA A 31 4.50 12.32 2.16
N PHE A 32 3.98 11.58 1.19
CA PHE A 32 2.57 11.19 1.11
C PHE A 32 2.12 10.42 2.36
N LEU A 33 2.85 9.39 2.78
CA LEU A 33 2.50 8.61 3.97
C LEU A 33 2.47 9.47 5.25
N LYS A 34 3.45 10.38 5.40
CA LYS A 34 3.47 11.33 6.53
C LYS A 34 2.26 12.27 6.50
N GLN A 35 1.85 12.74 5.32
CA GLN A 35 0.66 13.57 5.16
C GLN A 35 -0.63 12.78 5.46
N LEU A 36 -0.77 11.58 4.89
CA LEU A 36 -1.88 10.66 5.13
C LEU A 36 -2.04 10.41 6.64
N ALA A 37 -0.92 10.20 7.32
CA ALA A 37 -0.89 9.95 8.74
C ALA A 37 -1.36 11.14 9.60
N LYS A 38 -1.19 12.37 9.10
CA LYS A 38 -1.62 13.59 9.77
C LYS A 38 -3.09 13.92 9.51
N GLU A 39 -3.59 13.59 8.32
CA GLU A 39 -4.88 14.10 7.83
C GLU A 39 -6.04 13.10 7.89
N LYS A 40 -5.77 11.80 7.68
CA LYS A 40 -6.84 10.82 7.39
C LYS A 40 -7.07 9.81 8.51
N VAL A 41 -6.09 9.61 9.39
CA VAL A 41 -6.21 8.68 10.50
C VAL A 41 -5.65 9.30 11.76
N ASP A 42 -6.34 9.08 12.87
CA ASP A 42 -5.81 9.38 14.19
C ASP A 42 -4.66 8.40 14.51
N LEU A 43 -3.46 8.79 14.11
CA LEU A 43 -2.21 8.15 14.48
C LEU A 43 -1.59 8.84 15.71
N SER A 44 -2.39 9.55 16.52
CA SER A 44 -1.90 10.13 17.77
C SER A 44 -1.24 9.04 18.62
N GLY A 45 0.03 9.27 18.98
CA GLY A 45 0.86 8.31 19.71
C GLY A 45 1.65 7.31 18.86
N VAL A 46 1.51 7.32 17.53
CA VAL A 46 2.40 6.56 16.61
C VAL A 46 3.49 7.49 16.08
N ASP A 47 4.73 7.20 16.46
CA ASP A 47 5.90 7.81 15.81
C ASP A 47 6.07 7.17 14.42
N ILE A 48 5.62 7.89 13.38
CA ILE A 48 5.65 7.41 12.00
C ILE A 48 7.07 7.16 11.50
N ASP A 49 8.05 7.96 11.95
CA ASP A 49 9.44 7.76 11.56
C ASP A 49 10.02 6.50 12.22
N ALA A 50 9.63 6.22 13.47
CA ALA A 50 10.00 4.98 14.15
C ALA A 50 9.32 3.76 13.51
N GLU A 51 8.03 3.86 13.19
CA GLU A 51 7.27 2.79 12.54
C GLU A 51 7.85 2.48 11.15
N LEU A 52 8.17 3.50 10.36
CA LEU A 52 8.80 3.33 9.05
C LEU A 52 10.16 2.64 9.12
N LYS A 53 11.01 3.04 10.09
CA LYS A 53 12.31 2.36 10.31
C LYS A 53 12.10 0.89 10.65
N LEU A 54 11.15 0.59 11.54
CA LEU A 54 10.81 -0.78 11.91
C LEU A 54 10.31 -1.59 10.71
N LEU A 55 9.48 -0.98 9.84
CA LEU A 55 9.00 -1.64 8.62
C LEU A 55 10.13 -1.89 7.61
N ILE A 56 11.08 -0.97 7.46
CA ILE A 56 12.29 -1.16 6.64
C ILE A 56 13.14 -2.30 7.18
N GLU A 57 13.40 -2.34 8.49
CA GLU A 57 14.14 -3.44 9.12
C GLU A 57 13.44 -4.78 8.90
N LEU A 58 12.10 -4.81 9.05
CA LEU A 58 11.31 -6.03 8.85
C LEU A 58 11.32 -6.52 7.40
N ILE A 59 11.15 -5.64 6.41
CA ILE A 59 11.16 -6.05 5.00
C ILE A 59 12.57 -6.44 4.54
N ASN A 60 13.62 -5.80 5.05
CA ASN A 60 15.01 -6.21 4.81
C ASN A 60 15.31 -7.59 5.41
N LEU A 61 14.75 -7.89 6.59
CA LEU A 61 14.94 -9.18 7.25
C LEU A 61 14.16 -10.31 6.56
N LYS A 62 12.90 -10.04 6.19
CA LYS A 62 11.97 -11.06 5.69
C LYS A 62 11.92 -11.13 4.16
N GLY A 63 12.42 -10.12 3.47
CA GLY A 63 12.22 -9.94 2.05
C GLY A 63 10.73 -10.03 1.72
N LEU A 64 10.45 -10.87 0.73
CA LEU A 64 9.11 -11.10 0.21
C LEU A 64 8.11 -11.68 1.23
N ASP A 65 8.57 -12.42 2.24
CA ASP A 65 7.69 -12.96 3.30
C ASP A 65 7.00 -11.85 4.12
N PHE A 66 7.53 -10.62 4.05
CA PHE A 66 6.87 -9.44 4.62
C PHE A 66 5.48 -9.20 4.03
N PHE A 67 5.32 -9.39 2.72
CA PHE A 67 4.06 -9.19 2.02
C PHE A 67 3.08 -10.32 2.34
N ASP A 68 3.56 -11.56 2.48
CA ASP A 68 2.77 -12.68 3.01
C ASP A 68 2.16 -12.36 4.37
N ASP A 69 2.97 -11.86 5.28
CA ASP A 69 2.49 -11.46 6.60
C ASP A 69 1.52 -10.27 6.53
N TYR A 70 1.69 -9.37 5.57
CA TYR A 70 0.75 -8.27 5.33
C TYR A 70 -0.61 -8.79 4.85
N PHE A 71 -0.65 -9.61 3.80
CA PHE A 71 -1.91 -10.12 3.25
C PHE A 71 -2.63 -11.04 4.24
N LYS A 72 -1.91 -11.83 5.05
CA LYS A 72 -2.52 -12.58 6.16
C LYS A 72 -3.20 -11.66 7.17
N LYS A 73 -2.56 -10.56 7.58
CA LYS A 73 -3.16 -9.58 8.50
C LYS A 73 -4.38 -8.89 7.87
N LEU A 74 -4.28 -8.50 6.60
CA LEU A 74 -5.39 -7.88 5.87
C LEU A 74 -6.61 -8.80 5.79
N ASN A 75 -6.42 -10.07 5.38
CA ASN A 75 -7.50 -11.05 5.25
C ASN A 75 -8.17 -11.40 6.59
N ASN A 76 -7.45 -11.27 7.70
CA ASN A 76 -7.97 -11.51 9.04
C ASN A 76 -8.64 -10.27 9.66
N ALA A 77 -8.52 -9.10 9.04
CA ALA A 77 -9.11 -7.88 9.56
C ALA A 77 -10.63 -7.83 9.28
N THR A 78 -11.40 -7.30 10.23
CA THR A 78 -12.84 -7.02 10.03
C THR A 78 -13.00 -5.54 9.73
N LEU A 79 -12.96 -5.18 8.45
CA LEU A 79 -12.99 -3.81 7.95
C LEU A 79 -14.41 -3.34 7.62
N THR A 80 -14.68 -2.05 7.83
CA THR A 80 -15.85 -1.38 7.24
C THR A 80 -15.60 -1.06 5.77
N GLU A 81 -16.67 -0.75 5.03
CA GLU A 81 -16.51 -0.33 3.63
C GLU A 81 -15.67 0.95 3.53
N GLU A 82 -15.82 1.92 4.46
CA GLU A 82 -14.99 3.12 4.45
C GLU A 82 -13.51 2.80 4.66
N GLN A 83 -13.21 1.85 5.55
CA GLN A 83 -11.85 1.39 5.82
C GLN A 83 -11.23 0.69 4.60
N GLU A 84 -11.97 -0.18 3.92
CA GLU A 84 -11.53 -0.82 2.68
C GLU A 84 -11.25 0.20 1.57
N MET A 85 -12.16 1.17 1.41
CA MET A 85 -12.02 2.23 0.42
C MET A 85 -10.84 3.15 0.73
N LEU A 86 -10.53 3.40 2.00
CA LEU A 86 -9.36 4.17 2.41
C LEU A 86 -8.04 3.43 2.17
N LEU A 87 -7.98 2.11 2.42
CA LEU A 87 -6.81 1.30 2.07
C LEU A 87 -6.54 1.34 0.56
N LEU A 88 -7.61 1.18 -0.24
CA LEU A 88 -7.49 1.20 -1.69
C LEU A 88 -7.11 2.58 -2.23
N GLU A 89 -7.73 3.64 -1.70
CA GLU A 89 -7.38 5.03 -2.04
C GLU A 89 -5.91 5.32 -1.74
N SER A 90 -5.45 4.92 -0.56
CA SER A 90 -4.07 5.19 -0.13
C SER A 90 -3.07 4.38 -0.97
N ALA A 91 -3.37 3.13 -1.31
CA ALA A 91 -2.56 2.34 -2.23
C ALA A 91 -2.47 2.97 -3.62
N ILE A 92 -3.59 3.43 -4.18
CA ILE A 92 -3.63 4.11 -5.48
C ILE A 92 -2.81 5.41 -5.43
N GLN A 93 -3.01 6.24 -4.40
CA GLN A 93 -2.28 7.50 -4.25
C GLN A 93 -0.78 7.27 -4.13
N THR A 94 -0.36 6.20 -3.46
CA THR A 94 1.06 5.82 -3.32
C THR A 94 1.69 5.56 -4.70
N ILE A 95 1.12 4.65 -5.48
CA ILE A 95 1.70 4.25 -6.79
C ILE A 95 1.55 5.34 -7.86
N THR A 96 0.71 6.34 -7.61
CA THR A 96 0.56 7.52 -8.49
C THR A 96 1.28 8.75 -7.94
N ALA A 97 2.01 8.62 -6.83
CA ALA A 97 2.77 9.73 -6.23
C ALA A 97 3.96 10.13 -7.12
N ASP A 98 4.48 9.14 -7.87
CA ASP A 98 5.32 9.39 -9.04
C ASP A 98 4.49 9.29 -10.33
N ASP A 99 4.93 9.97 -11.39
CA ASP A 99 4.22 9.98 -12.68
C ASP A 99 4.39 8.66 -13.46
N LYS A 100 4.80 7.55 -12.82
CA LYS A 100 5.17 6.30 -13.47
C LYS A 100 4.71 5.06 -12.70
N VAL A 101 3.41 4.76 -12.81
CA VAL A 101 2.85 3.48 -12.36
C VAL A 101 3.48 2.30 -13.12
N LYS A 102 4.15 1.41 -12.39
CA LYS A 102 4.81 0.19 -12.86
C LYS A 102 3.85 -1.00 -12.89
N ARG A 103 4.26 -2.05 -13.61
CA ARG A 103 3.44 -3.28 -13.76
C ARG A 103 3.34 -4.05 -12.44
N GLU A 104 4.43 -4.07 -11.68
CA GLU A 104 4.55 -4.74 -10.39
C GLU A 104 3.56 -4.15 -9.38
N GLU A 105 3.45 -2.81 -9.37
CA GLU A 105 2.47 -2.07 -8.56
C GLU A 105 1.02 -2.40 -8.94
N ILE A 106 0.70 -2.44 -10.24
CA ILE A 106 -0.63 -2.84 -10.71
C ILE A 106 -0.94 -4.30 -10.33
N ASN A 107 0.04 -5.19 -10.41
CA ASN A 107 -0.13 -6.59 -9.98
C ASN A 107 -0.37 -6.67 -8.47
N PHE A 108 0.37 -5.92 -7.67
CA PHE A 108 0.18 -5.84 -6.23
C PHE A 108 -1.21 -5.25 -5.87
N LEU A 109 -1.67 -4.26 -6.63
CA LEU A 109 -3.01 -3.66 -6.49
C LEU A 109 -4.13 -4.67 -6.82
N LYS A 110 -3.92 -5.54 -7.81
CA LYS A 110 -4.85 -6.65 -8.10
C LYS A 110 -4.93 -7.63 -6.92
N ILE A 111 -3.80 -7.94 -6.29
CA ILE A 111 -3.79 -8.81 -5.09
C ILE A 111 -4.50 -8.11 -3.92
N LEU A 112 -4.28 -6.80 -3.71
CA LEU A 112 -5.02 -6.04 -2.71
C LEU A 112 -6.53 -6.10 -2.98
N ARG A 113 -6.95 -5.88 -4.23
CA ARG A 113 -8.37 -5.86 -4.61
C ARG A 113 -9.08 -7.15 -4.23
N THR A 114 -8.46 -8.32 -4.33
CA THR A 114 -9.09 -9.61 -4.00
C THR A 114 -9.34 -9.80 -2.51
N ALA A 115 -8.61 -9.09 -1.65
CA ALA A 115 -8.81 -9.10 -0.20
C ALA A 115 -9.95 -8.17 0.27
N LEU A 116 -10.41 -7.24 -0.58
CA LEU A 116 -11.44 -6.25 -0.24
C LEU A 116 -12.84 -6.69 -0.69
N LYS A 117 -13.86 -6.40 0.11
CA LYS A 117 -15.26 -6.77 -0.17
C LYS A 117 -16.04 -5.65 -0.87
N SER A 118 -15.47 -4.46 -0.95
CA SER A 118 -16.06 -3.27 -1.56
C SER A 118 -16.54 -3.54 -3.00
N PRO A 119 -17.73 -3.05 -3.40
CA PRO A 119 -18.28 -3.30 -4.73
C PRO A 119 -17.43 -2.69 -5.85
N ASP A 120 -17.21 -3.44 -6.94
CA ASP A 120 -16.48 -2.96 -8.13
C ASP A 120 -17.00 -1.63 -8.66
N GLN A 121 -18.32 -1.48 -8.69
CA GLN A 121 -18.98 -0.28 -9.20
C GLN A 121 -18.55 0.96 -8.41
N LYS A 122 -18.55 0.90 -7.08
CA LYS A 122 -18.13 2.03 -6.22
C LYS A 122 -16.67 2.39 -6.46
N ILE A 123 -15.82 1.39 -6.66
CA ILE A 123 -14.39 1.60 -6.94
C ILE A 123 -14.22 2.25 -8.33
N LEU A 124 -14.93 1.78 -9.36
CA LEU A 124 -14.89 2.36 -10.71
C LEU A 124 -15.43 3.79 -10.74
N GLU A 125 -16.46 4.09 -9.97
CA GLU A 125 -17.02 5.44 -9.82
C GLU A 125 -16.02 6.38 -9.15
N LYS A 126 -15.33 5.92 -8.10
CA LYS A 126 -14.33 6.73 -7.38
C LYS A 126 -13.01 6.87 -8.14
N PHE A 127 -12.58 5.84 -8.87
CA PHE A 127 -11.30 5.77 -9.57
C PHE A 127 -11.46 5.41 -11.05
N PRO A 128 -12.16 6.21 -11.87
CA PRO A 128 -12.55 5.82 -13.23
C PRO A 128 -11.38 5.61 -14.20
N LYS A 129 -10.24 6.26 -13.94
CA LYS A 129 -9.02 6.15 -14.77
C LYS A 129 -8.24 4.87 -14.46
N ILE A 130 -7.80 4.70 -13.21
CA ILE A 130 -6.93 3.59 -12.79
C ILE A 130 -7.71 2.33 -12.41
N GLY A 131 -8.97 2.47 -11.97
CA GLY A 131 -9.85 1.37 -11.55
C GLY A 131 -9.90 0.23 -12.56
N LYS A 132 -9.99 0.57 -13.85
CA LYS A 132 -10.03 -0.41 -14.94
C LYS A 132 -8.80 -1.32 -14.96
N ASN A 133 -7.63 -0.85 -14.54
CA ASN A 133 -6.39 -1.63 -14.61
C ASN A 133 -6.34 -2.79 -13.60
N PHE A 134 -7.18 -2.76 -12.55
CA PHE A 134 -7.16 -3.75 -11.46
C PHE A 134 -8.53 -4.35 -11.09
N ILE A 135 -9.64 -3.85 -11.68
CA ILE A 135 -11.01 -4.30 -11.36
C ILE A 135 -11.52 -5.44 -12.26
N HIS A 136 -10.79 -5.83 -13.32
CA HIS A 136 -11.29 -6.83 -14.25
C HIS A 136 -11.64 -8.18 -13.60
N LYS A 137 -12.95 -8.41 -13.48
CA LYS A 137 -13.64 -9.70 -13.42
C LYS A 137 -13.40 -10.45 -14.73
N ASP A 138 -12.50 -11.41 -14.70
CA ASP A 138 -13.05 -12.75 -14.75
C ASP A 138 -13.03 -13.24 -13.31
N ALA A 139 -14.09 -13.91 -12.87
CA ALA A 139 -14.15 -14.48 -11.54
C ALA A 139 -12.84 -15.24 -11.30
N PHE A 140 -11.98 -14.64 -10.48
CA PHE A 140 -10.68 -15.19 -10.18
C PHE A 140 -10.94 -16.59 -9.65
N THR A 141 -10.62 -17.61 -10.44
CA THR A 141 -10.43 -18.92 -9.84
C THR A 141 -9.31 -18.72 -8.83
N ASP A 142 -9.45 -19.29 -7.64
CA ASP A 142 -8.39 -19.24 -6.62
C ASP A 142 -7.02 -19.61 -7.22
N ILE A 143 -7.01 -20.40 -8.30
CA ILE A 143 -5.87 -20.73 -9.14
C ILE A 143 -5.20 -19.49 -9.73
N TYR A 144 -5.91 -18.62 -10.46
CA TYR A 144 -5.29 -17.43 -11.07
C TYR A 144 -4.75 -16.44 -10.01
N ILE A 145 -5.42 -16.29 -8.86
CA ILE A 145 -4.87 -15.49 -7.75
C ILE A 145 -3.63 -16.15 -7.18
N LYS A 146 -3.69 -17.45 -6.89
CA LYS A 146 -2.54 -18.20 -6.37
C LYS A 146 -1.36 -18.15 -7.33
N GLU A 147 -1.61 -18.18 -8.64
CA GLU A 147 -0.60 -18.03 -9.67
C GLU A 147 -0.05 -16.61 -9.72
N LEU A 148 -0.91 -15.57 -9.73
CA LEU A 148 -0.47 -14.17 -9.69
C LEU A 148 0.38 -13.89 -8.46
N TYR A 149 -0.09 -14.36 -7.30
CA TYR A 149 0.62 -14.30 -6.03
C TYR A 149 1.94 -15.05 -6.12
N SER A 150 1.92 -16.35 -6.43
CA SER A 150 3.10 -17.18 -6.58
C SER A 150 4.13 -16.59 -7.55
N ASN A 151 3.70 -16.07 -8.70
CA ASN A 151 4.59 -15.52 -9.72
C ASN A 151 5.20 -14.22 -9.23
N TYR A 152 4.42 -13.35 -8.59
CA TYR A 152 4.95 -12.17 -7.91
C TYR A 152 6.07 -12.57 -6.92
N PHE A 153 5.90 -13.62 -6.13
CA PHE A 153 6.91 -14.06 -5.16
C PHE A 153 8.07 -14.88 -5.74
N LYS A 154 7.90 -15.52 -6.89
CA LYS A 154 8.96 -16.32 -7.56
C LYS A 154 9.87 -15.45 -8.43
N GLU A 155 9.29 -14.48 -9.12
CA GLU A 155 9.98 -13.71 -10.16
C GLU A 155 10.65 -12.45 -9.59
N ASN A 156 10.15 -11.92 -8.46
CA ASN A 156 10.71 -10.73 -7.85
C ASN A 156 11.80 -11.04 -6.83
N LYS A 157 12.74 -10.11 -6.72
CA LYS A 157 13.67 -10.02 -5.59
C LYS A 157 13.63 -8.61 -5.08
N LEU A 158 13.49 -8.46 -3.77
CA LEU A 158 13.56 -7.14 -3.16
C LEU A 158 15.02 -6.75 -2.93
N PRO A 159 15.40 -5.50 -3.22
CA PRO A 159 16.67 -4.96 -2.78
C PRO A 159 16.65 -4.73 -1.27
N MET A 160 17.83 -4.46 -0.71
CA MET A 160 17.93 -3.90 0.63
C MET A 160 17.53 -2.41 0.58
N PHE A 161 16.61 -2.02 1.45
CA PHE A 161 16.18 -0.63 1.64
C PHE A 161 17.03 0.05 2.71
N ASP A 162 17.33 1.33 2.54
CA ASP A 162 18.16 2.10 3.46
C ASP A 162 17.30 2.88 4.47
N LEU A 163 17.63 2.78 5.75
CA LEU A 163 17.00 3.54 6.83
C LEU A 163 17.17 5.06 6.67
N SER A 164 18.19 5.52 5.94
CA SER A 164 18.39 6.92 5.62
C SER A 164 17.23 7.51 4.79
N GLN A 165 16.51 6.68 4.03
CA GLN A 165 15.38 7.10 3.18
C GLN A 165 14.19 7.65 3.97
N VAL A 166 14.11 7.39 5.28
CA VAL A 166 13.04 7.88 6.16
C VAL A 166 13.35 9.28 6.72
N LYS A 167 14.64 9.64 6.81
CA LYS A 167 15.10 10.73 7.69
C LYS A 167 14.90 12.15 7.15
N ASP A 168 14.49 12.37 5.91
CA ASP A 168 14.81 13.67 5.28
C ASP A 168 13.70 14.24 4.36
N ILE A 169 12.58 14.70 4.94
CA ILE A 169 11.49 15.32 4.16
C ILE A 169 10.79 16.47 4.88
N SER A 170 11.20 16.88 6.09
CA SER A 170 10.61 18.10 6.67
C SER A 170 10.98 19.36 5.87
N ASP A 171 12.04 19.31 5.07
CA ASP A 171 12.70 20.52 4.56
C ASP A 171 12.71 20.64 3.02
N SER A 172 12.19 19.67 2.25
CA SER A 172 12.48 19.60 0.80
C SER A 172 11.32 19.27 -0.17
N VAL A 173 10.10 19.01 0.29
CA VAL A 173 8.98 18.71 -0.62
C VAL A 173 8.04 19.91 -0.75
N ASP A 174 8.24 20.67 -1.83
CA ASP A 174 7.25 21.60 -2.37
C ASP A 174 6.13 20.78 -3.03
N PHE A 175 5.03 20.58 -2.29
CA PHE A 175 3.78 20.12 -2.87
C PHE A 175 3.18 21.28 -3.65
N GLY A 176 3.72 21.53 -4.86
CA GLY A 176 3.32 22.64 -5.71
C GLY A 176 1.81 22.81 -5.69
N THR A 177 1.35 23.86 -5.00
CA THR A 177 -0.07 24.20 -4.94
C THR A 177 -0.46 24.77 -6.29
N GLY A 178 -0.87 23.89 -7.20
CA GLY A 178 -1.51 24.27 -8.45
C GLY A 178 -2.86 24.94 -8.15
N SER A 179 -2.83 26.27 -8.20
CA SER A 179 -3.96 27.19 -8.24
C SER A 179 -4.97 26.90 -9.35
#